data_AF-A0A811N802-F1
#
_entry.id   AF-A0A811N802-F1
#
_cell.length_a   1.000
_cell.length_b   1.000
_cell.length_c   1.000
_cell.angle_alpha   90.00
_cell.angle_beta   90.00
_cell.angle_gamma   90.00
#
_symmetry.space_group_name_H-M   'P 1'
#
loop_
_entity.id
_entity.type
_entity.pdbx_description
1 polymer ?
#
loop_
_entity_poly.entity_id
_entity_poly.type
_entity_poly.pdbx_seq_one_letter_code
_entity_poly.pdbx_strand_id
1 'polypeptide(L)'
;MDLDLKRSIIADLDRFLKRKDYYRRLGKAWKRGYLLHGPPGSGKTSLYLFQRQQREGITLSGLLNFIDGLWSTSGEENIIVFTTNYKDHLDPALLRPGRMDMHVYMGYCGWEAFKTLAQNYFLVDDHVLFPEIQELLSAVEVTPAEVSEMLLRNEDVDVALQGLKEFLEEKKQGKQT
;
A
#
# COMPACT_ATOMS: atom_id res chain seq x y z
N MET A 1 -2.82 5.05 -0.93
CA MET A 1 -3.57 3.89 -1.45
C MET A 1 -4.97 4.36 -1.72
N ASP A 2 -5.53 4.01 -2.88
CA ASP A 2 -6.90 4.36 -3.24
C ASP A 2 -7.92 3.89 -2.17
N LEU A 3 -8.91 4.74 -1.88
CA LEU A 3 -9.89 4.50 -0.81
C LEU A 3 -10.81 3.31 -1.13
N ASP A 4 -11.13 3.10 -2.39
CA ASP A 4 -11.97 1.98 -2.82
C ASP A 4 -11.22 0.66 -2.76
N LEU A 5 -9.94 0.65 -3.16
CA LEU A 5 -9.06 -0.49 -2.94
C LEU A 5 -8.99 -0.85 -1.44
N LYS A 6 -8.81 0.14 -0.56
CA LYS A 6 -8.83 -0.09 0.90
C LYS A 6 -10.13 -0.75 1.37
N ARG A 7 -11.28 -0.23 0.95
CA ARG A 7 -12.60 -0.77 1.31
C ARG A 7 -12.80 -2.21 0.83
N SER A 8 -12.35 -2.52 -0.40
CA SER A 8 -12.46 -3.87 -0.97
C SER A 8 -11.65 -4.90 -0.18
N ILE A 9 -10.41 -4.56 0.22
CA ILE A 9 -9.56 -5.43 1.05
C ILE A 9 -10.22 -5.68 2.41
N ILE A 10 -10.73 -4.63 3.06
CA ILE A 10 -11.42 -4.75 4.35
C ILE A 10 -12.64 -5.67 4.26
N ALA A 11 -13.47 -5.48 3.23
CA ALA A 11 -14.66 -6.28 3.02
C ALA A 11 -14.35 -7.76 2.75
N ASP A 12 -13.27 -8.05 2.02
CA ASP A 12 -12.82 -9.42 1.77
C ASP A 12 -12.33 -10.10 3.05
N LEU A 13 -11.53 -9.40 3.85
CA LEU A 13 -11.01 -9.89 5.13
C LEU A 13 -12.14 -10.18 6.12
N ASP A 14 -13.08 -9.26 6.31
CA ASP A 14 -14.24 -9.45 7.20
C ASP A 14 -15.08 -10.67 6.77
N ARG A 15 -15.32 -10.82 5.46
CA ARG A 15 -16.02 -11.97 4.89
C ARG A 15 -15.27 -13.28 5.14
N PHE A 16 -13.95 -13.29 4.95
CA PHE A 16 -13.12 -14.48 5.14
C PHE A 16 -13.15 -14.97 6.58
N LEU A 17 -13.13 -14.05 7.55
CA LEU A 17 -13.06 -14.39 8.97
C LEU A 17 -14.37 -14.90 9.54
N LYS A 18 -15.48 -14.31 9.11
CA LYS A 18 -16.84 -14.80 9.44
C LYS A 18 -17.10 -16.22 8.94
N ARG A 19 -16.25 -16.77 8.06
CA ARG A 19 -16.43 -18.10 7.44
C ARG A 19 -15.59 -19.21 8.08
N LYS A 20 -14.89 -18.97 9.19
CA LYS A 20 -14.08 -20.01 9.88
C LYS A 20 -14.80 -21.35 10.04
N ASP A 21 -15.99 -21.34 10.65
CA ASP A 21 -16.76 -22.57 10.90
C ASP A 21 -17.32 -23.20 9.63
N TYR A 22 -17.52 -22.41 8.57
CA TYR A 22 -17.89 -22.93 7.27
C TYR A 22 -16.76 -23.74 6.64
N TYR A 23 -15.52 -23.22 6.64
CA TYR A 23 -14.35 -23.95 6.13
C TYR A 23 -14.10 -25.24 6.95
N ARG A 24 -14.21 -25.15 8.28
CA ARG A 24 -14.05 -26.29 9.18
C ARG A 24 -15.08 -27.39 8.91
N ARG A 25 -16.37 -27.05 8.77
CA ARG A 25 -17.43 -28.02 8.45
C ARG A 25 -17.22 -28.73 7.11
N LEU A 26 -16.59 -28.06 6.15
CA LEU A 26 -16.28 -28.63 4.85
C LEU A 26 -14.96 -29.42 4.81
N GLY A 27 -14.21 -29.48 5.92
CA GLY A 27 -12.88 -30.09 5.96
C GLY A 27 -11.86 -29.39 5.07
N LYS A 28 -12.08 -28.10 4.74
CA LYS A 28 -11.17 -27.31 3.89
C LYS A 28 -10.24 -26.47 4.75
N ALA A 29 -8.98 -26.35 4.32
CA ALA A 29 -8.01 -25.44 4.92
C ALA A 29 -8.57 -24.00 4.89
N TRP A 30 -8.62 -23.36 6.06
CA TRP A 30 -9.22 -22.03 6.23
C TRP A 30 -8.30 -20.90 5.82
N LYS A 31 -7.62 -20.96 4.67
CA LYS A 31 -6.58 -19.99 4.28
C LYS A 31 -7.05 -18.93 3.28
N ARG A 32 -6.37 -17.78 3.27
CA ARG A 32 -6.56 -16.70 2.27
C ARG A 32 -5.22 -16.12 1.80
N GLY A 33 -4.98 -16.05 0.50
CA GLY A 33 -3.77 -15.41 -0.05
C GLY A 33 -4.00 -14.03 -0.64
N TYR A 34 -3.10 -13.10 -0.35
CA TYR A 34 -3.04 -11.75 -0.92
C TYR A 34 -1.75 -11.59 -1.71
N LEU A 35 -1.82 -11.20 -2.98
CA LEU A 35 -0.67 -10.86 -3.81
C LEU A 35 -0.61 -9.35 -3.99
N LEU A 36 0.40 -8.70 -3.42
CA LEU A 36 0.72 -7.29 -3.64
C LEU A 36 1.65 -7.19 -4.85
N HIS A 37 1.27 -6.42 -5.88
CA HIS A 37 2.10 -6.25 -7.08
C HIS A 37 2.12 -4.82 -7.62
N GLY A 38 3.21 -4.41 -8.28
CA GLY A 38 3.35 -3.05 -8.84
C GLY A 38 4.80 -2.61 -9.02
N PRO A 39 5.07 -1.37 -9.48
CA PRO A 39 6.43 -0.88 -9.75
C PRO A 39 7.33 -0.90 -8.50
N PRO A 40 8.66 -1.04 -8.65
CA PRO A 40 9.61 -0.86 -7.54
C PRO A 40 9.36 0.46 -6.80
N GLY A 41 9.58 0.52 -5.49
CA GLY A 41 9.33 1.75 -4.72
C GLY A 41 7.86 2.03 -4.37
N SER A 42 6.91 1.18 -4.77
CA SER A 42 5.49 1.34 -4.37
C SER A 42 5.14 0.91 -2.93
N GLY A 43 6.14 0.58 -2.11
CA GLY A 43 5.94 0.26 -0.69
C GLY A 43 5.51 -1.19 -0.40
N LYS A 44 5.51 -2.10 -1.38
CA LYS A 44 5.16 -3.53 -1.18
C LYS A 44 5.92 -4.19 -0.04
N THR A 45 7.25 -4.06 -0.03
CA THR A 45 8.13 -4.64 1.00
C THR A 45 8.08 -3.85 2.30
N SER A 46 8.04 -2.51 2.22
CA SER A 46 7.93 -1.65 3.41
C SER A 46 6.64 -1.91 4.18
N LEU A 47 5.52 -2.16 3.49
CA LEU A 47 4.26 -2.55 4.12
C LEU A 47 4.40 -3.87 4.88
N TYR A 48 5.09 -4.86 4.29
CA TYR A 48 5.33 -6.14 4.96
C TYR A 48 6.28 -6.01 6.16
N LEU A 49 7.35 -5.23 6.05
CA LEU A 49 8.33 -5.07 7.14
C LEU A 49 7.76 -4.23 8.30
N PHE A 50 6.99 -3.19 8.00
CA PHE A 50 6.31 -2.36 9.01
C PHE A 50 5.38 -3.20 9.91
N GLN A 51 4.75 -4.25 9.38
CA GLN A 51 3.89 -5.17 10.13
C GLN A 51 4.63 -5.94 11.23
N ARG A 52 5.95 -6.14 11.13
CA ARG A 52 6.69 -6.84 12.20
C ARG A 52 6.91 -5.99 13.45
N GLN A 53 6.71 -4.66 13.40
CA GLN A 53 7.19 -3.74 14.43
C GLN A 53 6.13 -2.99 15.25
N GLN A 54 4.86 -2.93 14.84
CA GLN A 54 3.85 -2.08 15.51
C GLN A 54 2.76 -2.89 16.23
N ARG A 55 2.60 -2.65 17.54
CA ARG A 55 1.43 -3.03 18.35
C ARG A 55 0.74 -1.73 18.75
N GLU A 56 -0.55 -1.59 18.42
CA GLU A 56 -1.53 -0.57 18.89
C GLU A 56 -1.89 0.62 17.97
N GLY A 57 -3.21 0.95 17.92
CA GLY A 57 -3.80 2.21 17.44
C GLY A 57 -4.50 2.16 16.06
N ILE A 58 -5.82 2.40 16.02
CA ILE A 58 -6.70 2.13 14.85
C ILE A 58 -6.67 3.26 13.79
N THR A 59 -6.01 3.01 12.65
CA THR A 59 -6.15 3.71 11.35
C THR A 59 -5.95 2.71 10.18
N LEU A 60 -5.18 2.95 9.10
CA LEU A 60 -4.77 1.85 8.17
C LEU A 60 -4.10 0.69 8.96
N SER A 61 -3.47 1.06 10.07
CA SER A 61 -3.04 0.20 11.17
C SER A 61 -4.14 -0.73 11.73
N GLY A 62 -5.42 -0.37 11.70
CA GLY A 62 -6.53 -1.21 12.18
C GLY A 62 -6.85 -2.41 11.28
N LEU A 63 -6.70 -2.25 9.95
CA LEU A 63 -6.78 -3.37 9.00
C LEU A 63 -5.61 -4.35 9.17
N LEU A 64 -4.48 -3.82 9.62
CA LEU A 64 -3.20 -4.52 9.71
C LEU A 64 -3.05 -5.21 11.09
N ASN A 65 -3.38 -4.52 12.18
CA ASN A 65 -3.57 -5.11 13.51
C ASN A 65 -4.61 -6.24 13.50
N PHE A 66 -5.57 -6.21 12.59
CA PHE A 66 -6.51 -7.30 12.39
C PHE A 66 -5.86 -8.56 11.81
N ILE A 67 -4.91 -8.39 10.88
CA ILE A 67 -4.07 -9.47 10.35
C ILE A 67 -3.13 -9.98 11.45
N ASP A 68 -2.58 -9.08 12.28
CA ASP A 68 -1.71 -9.44 13.42
C ASP A 68 -2.48 -10.13 14.57
N GLY A 69 -3.75 -9.77 14.79
CA GLY A 69 -4.64 -10.45 15.74
C GLY A 69 -4.86 -11.93 15.36
N LEU A 70 -4.83 -12.25 14.06
CA LEU A 70 -4.92 -13.62 13.54
C LEU A 70 -3.61 -14.39 13.70
N TRP A 71 -2.47 -13.70 13.77
CA TRP A 71 -1.15 -14.28 14.05
C TRP A 71 -0.99 -14.78 15.49
N SER A 72 -1.83 -14.30 16.41
CA SER A 72 -1.74 -14.60 17.85
C SER A 72 -2.49 -15.86 18.31
N THR A 73 -3.18 -16.58 17.41
CA THR A 73 -3.84 -17.84 17.75
C THR A 73 -3.12 -19.03 17.13
N SER A 74 -2.51 -19.84 18.00
CA SER A 74 -1.78 -21.07 17.74
C SER A 74 -2.38 -21.96 16.64
N GLY A 75 -1.54 -22.32 15.65
CA GLY A 75 -1.54 -23.65 15.04
C GLY A 75 -2.20 -23.86 13.67
N GLU A 76 -2.99 -22.93 13.14
CA GLU A 76 -3.57 -23.03 11.79
C GLU A 76 -3.49 -21.66 11.10
N GLU A 77 -2.41 -21.44 10.36
CA GLU A 77 -2.08 -20.19 9.63
C GLU A 77 -3.11 -19.90 8.54
N ASN A 78 -3.67 -18.68 8.45
CA ASN A 78 -4.83 -18.48 7.56
C ASN A 78 -4.88 -17.16 6.76
N ILE A 79 -3.83 -16.32 6.79
CA ILE A 79 -3.61 -15.25 5.79
C ILE A 79 -2.16 -15.29 5.32
N ILE A 80 -1.94 -15.33 4.01
CA ILE A 80 -0.60 -15.36 3.39
C ILE A 80 -0.47 -14.14 2.47
N VAL A 81 0.61 -13.37 2.63
CA VAL A 81 0.91 -12.21 1.78
C VAL A 81 2.10 -12.52 0.89
N PHE A 82 1.94 -12.29 -0.41
CA PHE A 82 2.96 -12.41 -1.44
C PHE A 82 3.25 -11.04 -2.02
N THR A 83 4.50 -10.79 -2.40
CA THR A 83 4.89 -9.52 -3.03
C THR A 83 5.66 -9.80 -4.31
N THR A 84 5.33 -9.12 -5.41
CA THR A 84 6.10 -9.18 -6.67
C THR A 84 6.14 -7.83 -7.37
N ASN A 85 7.21 -7.54 -8.12
CA ASN A 85 7.21 -6.42 -9.06
C ASN A 85 6.60 -6.83 -10.42
N TYR A 86 6.64 -8.13 -10.74
CA TYR A 86 6.30 -8.67 -12.06
C TYR A 86 5.26 -9.77 -11.89
N LYS A 87 3.98 -9.38 -11.85
CA LYS A 87 2.87 -10.35 -11.71
C LYS A 87 2.78 -11.26 -12.92
N ASP A 88 3.02 -10.74 -14.12
CA ASP A 88 2.88 -11.48 -15.38
C ASP A 88 3.99 -12.54 -15.57
N HIS A 89 5.02 -12.51 -14.73
CA HIS A 89 6.09 -13.52 -14.72
C HIS A 89 5.78 -14.69 -13.76
N LEU A 90 4.69 -14.61 -12.99
CA LEU A 90 4.28 -15.71 -12.11
C LEU A 90 3.59 -16.81 -12.92
N ASP A 91 3.86 -18.06 -12.55
CA ASP A 91 3.14 -19.20 -13.10
C ASP A 91 1.62 -19.01 -12.87
N PRO A 92 0.77 -19.06 -13.91
CA PRO A 92 -0.68 -18.93 -13.78
C PRO A 92 -1.30 -19.91 -12.78
N ALA A 93 -0.65 -21.05 -12.50
CA ALA A 93 -1.06 -21.99 -11.47
C ALA A 93 -1.01 -21.39 -10.06
N LEU A 94 -0.14 -20.42 -9.77
CA LEU A 94 -0.07 -19.72 -8.49
C LEU A 94 -1.22 -18.72 -8.29
N LEU A 95 -1.72 -18.16 -9.39
CA LEU A 95 -2.81 -17.17 -9.44
C LEU A 95 -4.22 -17.81 -9.35
N ARG A 96 -4.30 -19.13 -9.23
CA ARG A 96 -5.58 -19.85 -9.13
C ARG A 96 -6.22 -19.68 -7.75
N PRO A 97 -7.56 -19.67 -7.66
CA PRO A 97 -8.26 -19.62 -6.38
C PRO A 97 -7.81 -20.71 -5.40
N GLY A 98 -7.68 -20.36 -4.11
CA GLY A 98 -7.12 -21.20 -3.05
C GLY A 98 -5.61 -21.08 -2.85
N ARG A 99 -4.95 -20.21 -3.63
CA ARG A 99 -3.53 -19.84 -3.51
C ARG A 99 -3.41 -18.33 -3.33
N MET A 100 -3.17 -17.57 -4.40
CA MET A 100 -3.18 -16.10 -4.39
C MET A 100 -4.59 -15.64 -4.75
N ASP A 101 -5.48 -15.53 -3.76
CA ASP A 101 -6.90 -15.28 -4.01
C ASP A 101 -7.21 -13.82 -4.38
N MET A 102 -6.58 -12.87 -3.68
CA MET A 102 -6.78 -11.44 -3.86
C MET A 102 -5.51 -10.84 -4.46
N HIS A 103 -5.62 -10.17 -5.60
CA HIS A 103 -4.51 -9.46 -6.22
C HIS A 103 -4.65 -7.94 -6.03
N VAL A 104 -3.76 -7.35 -5.23
CA VAL A 104 -3.71 -5.93 -4.91
C VAL A 104 -2.65 -5.26 -5.76
N TYR A 105 -3.04 -4.31 -6.61
CA TYR A 105 -2.09 -3.47 -7.33
C TYR A 105 -1.66 -2.26 -6.47
N MET A 106 -0.35 -2.15 -6.23
CA MET A 106 0.30 -1.02 -5.57
C MET A 106 0.95 -0.12 -6.61
N GLY A 107 0.16 0.83 -7.11
CA GLY A 107 0.55 1.74 -8.18
C GLY A 107 1.36 2.96 -7.73
N TYR A 108 1.36 3.97 -8.60
CA TYR A 108 2.03 5.25 -8.40
C TYR A 108 1.37 6.11 -7.31
N CYS A 109 2.09 7.14 -6.89
CA CYS A 109 1.70 8.07 -5.85
C CYS A 109 0.64 9.04 -6.39
N GLY A 110 -0.64 8.74 -6.12
CA GLY A 110 -1.72 9.69 -6.34
C GLY A 110 -1.88 10.70 -5.20
N TRP A 111 -2.78 11.65 -5.38
CA TRP A 111 -3.08 12.73 -4.43
C TRP A 111 -3.26 12.27 -2.97
N GLU A 112 -4.10 11.24 -2.75
CA GLU A 112 -4.35 10.72 -1.39
C GLU A 112 -3.11 10.12 -0.73
N ALA A 113 -2.23 9.49 -1.52
CA ALA A 113 -0.98 8.96 -1.02
C ALA A 113 -0.01 10.09 -0.65
N PHE A 114 0.11 11.10 -1.51
CA PHE A 114 0.91 12.29 -1.23
C PHE A 114 0.45 13.02 0.04
N LYS A 115 -0.85 13.30 0.21
CA LYS A 115 -1.37 13.92 1.44
C LYS A 115 -1.00 13.13 2.70
N THR A 116 -1.06 11.80 2.62
CA THR A 116 -0.65 10.94 3.73
C THR A 116 0.84 11.12 4.05
N LEU A 117 1.71 11.24 3.03
CA LEU A 117 3.13 11.47 3.22
C LEU A 117 3.41 12.87 3.80
N ALA A 118 2.78 13.91 3.24
CA ALA A 118 2.92 15.28 3.73
C ALA A 118 2.50 15.41 5.20
N GLN A 119 1.36 14.82 5.56
CA GLN A 119 0.89 14.79 6.94
C GLN A 119 1.83 13.99 7.85
N ASN A 120 2.35 12.85 7.40
CA ASN A 120 3.24 12.03 8.24
C ASN A 120 4.61 12.65 8.47
N TYR A 121 5.15 13.39 7.48
CA TYR A 121 6.51 13.94 7.56
C TYR A 121 6.53 15.36 8.12
N PHE A 122 5.55 16.20 7.77
CA PHE A 122 5.54 17.61 8.15
C PHE A 122 4.36 18.00 9.05
N LEU A 123 3.41 17.09 9.31
CA LEU A 123 2.20 17.36 10.09
C LEU A 123 1.35 18.49 9.49
N VAL A 124 1.32 18.58 8.15
CA VAL A 124 0.53 19.56 7.40
C VAL A 124 -0.58 18.91 6.58
N ASP A 125 -1.78 19.49 6.70
CA ASP A 125 -2.97 19.07 5.95
C ASP A 125 -3.24 19.97 4.72
N ASP A 126 -2.57 21.12 4.62
CA ASP A 126 -2.70 22.07 3.50
C ASP A 126 -1.39 22.85 3.25
N HIS A 127 -1.18 23.31 2.02
CA HIS A 127 -0.05 24.13 1.61
C HIS A 127 -0.33 24.89 0.32
N VAL A 128 0.29 26.06 0.13
CA VAL A 128 0.10 26.88 -1.08
C VAL A 128 0.47 26.16 -2.39
N LEU A 129 1.38 25.19 -2.32
CA LEU A 129 1.84 24.37 -3.46
C LEU A 129 0.98 23.12 -3.72
N PHE A 130 0.05 22.79 -2.84
CA PHE A 130 -0.77 21.57 -2.95
C PHE A 130 -1.60 21.50 -4.24
N PRO A 131 -2.29 22.57 -4.68
CA PRO A 131 -3.04 22.52 -5.94
C PRO A 131 -2.17 22.19 -7.15
N GLU A 132 -0.97 22.77 -7.22
CA GLU A 132 -0.04 22.53 -8.33
C GLU A 132 0.55 21.10 -8.28
N ILE A 133 0.94 20.64 -7.08
CA ILE A 133 1.42 19.26 -6.89
C ILE A 133 0.31 18.25 -7.25
N GLN A 134 -0.94 18.52 -6.89
CA GLN A 134 -2.07 17.66 -7.24
C GLN A 134 -2.22 17.53 -8.76
N GLU A 135 -2.13 18.65 -9.49
CA GLU A 135 -2.18 18.64 -10.96
C GLU A 135 -1.00 17.86 -11.54
N LEU A 136 0.22 18.09 -11.05
CA LEU A 136 1.42 17.41 -11.53
C LEU A 136 1.35 15.89 -11.29
N LEU A 137 0.95 15.46 -10.10
CA LEU A 137 0.78 14.03 -9.77
C LEU A 137 -0.28 13.34 -10.64
N SER A 138 -1.26 14.08 -11.18
CA SER A 138 -2.23 13.52 -12.12
C SER A 138 -1.66 13.32 -13.53
N ALA A 139 -0.53 13.98 -13.83
CA ALA A 139 0.09 14.00 -15.16
C ALA A 139 1.37 13.15 -15.26
N VAL A 140 1.99 12.76 -14.14
CA VAL A 140 3.25 12.00 -14.14
C VAL A 140 3.17 10.72 -13.29
N GLU A 141 3.86 9.68 -13.76
CA GLU A 141 4.07 8.46 -12.98
C GLU A 141 5.27 8.64 -12.02
N VAL A 142 4.96 8.73 -10.72
CA VAL A 142 5.94 8.81 -9.65
C VAL A 142 5.58 7.84 -8.54
N THR A 143 6.55 7.13 -7.99
CA THR A 143 6.32 6.16 -6.92
C THR A 143 6.28 6.85 -5.55
N PRO A 144 5.57 6.27 -4.56
CA PRO A 144 5.61 6.75 -3.19
C PRO A 144 7.04 6.89 -2.63
N ALA A 145 7.96 5.98 -2.97
CA ALA A 145 9.35 6.08 -2.54
C ALA A 145 10.08 7.30 -3.11
N GLU A 146 9.90 7.60 -4.40
CA GLU A 146 10.48 8.82 -5.01
C GLU A 146 9.91 10.08 -4.36
N VAL A 147 8.59 10.14 -4.13
CA VAL A 147 7.98 11.26 -3.42
C VAL A 147 8.53 11.38 -2.00
N SER A 148 8.58 10.28 -1.25
CA SER A 148 9.17 10.25 0.09
C SER A 148 10.62 10.72 0.09
N GLU A 149 11.42 10.30 -0.87
CA GLU A 149 12.81 10.74 -1.00
C GLU A 149 12.89 12.26 -1.18
N MET A 150 12.08 12.84 -2.07
CA MET A 150 12.05 14.28 -2.30
C MET A 150 11.64 15.05 -1.04
N LEU A 151 10.62 14.56 -0.33
CA LEU A 151 10.15 15.20 0.90
C LEU A 151 11.21 15.12 2.02
N LEU A 152 11.92 13.99 2.16
CA LEU A 152 12.91 13.80 3.23
C LEU A 152 14.24 14.53 2.99
N ARG A 153 14.42 15.23 1.85
CA ARG A 153 15.64 16.01 1.57
C ARG A 153 15.77 17.26 2.44
N ASN A 154 14.67 17.77 2.99
CA ASN A 154 14.68 18.95 3.84
C ASN A 154 13.63 18.85 4.95
N GLU A 155 13.95 19.39 6.13
CA GLU A 155 13.01 19.50 7.25
C GLU A 155 12.02 20.66 7.07
N ASP A 156 12.41 21.68 6.31
CA ASP A 156 11.56 22.81 5.97
C ASP A 156 10.53 22.41 4.90
N VAL A 157 9.25 22.58 5.23
CA VAL A 157 8.11 22.16 4.40
C VAL A 157 8.04 22.92 3.08
N ASP A 158 8.33 24.22 3.08
CA ASP A 158 8.29 25.05 1.88
C ASP A 158 9.38 24.58 0.91
N VAL A 159 10.61 24.37 1.42
CA VAL A 159 11.74 23.91 0.62
C VAL A 159 11.53 22.49 0.10
N ALA A 160 11.03 21.58 0.93
CA ALA A 160 10.78 20.20 0.55
C ALA A 160 9.69 20.08 -0.54
N LEU A 161 8.58 20.82 -0.38
CA LEU A 161 7.49 20.82 -1.35
C LEU A 161 7.86 21.52 -2.65
N GLN A 162 8.64 22.59 -2.58
CA GLN A 162 9.20 23.25 -3.76
C GLN A 162 10.12 22.29 -4.53
N GLY A 163 11.01 21.58 -3.83
CA GLY A 163 11.87 20.57 -4.45
C GLY A 163 11.07 19.43 -5.10
N LEU A 164 10.00 18.95 -4.45
CA LEU A 164 9.10 17.96 -5.04
C LEU A 164 8.41 18.50 -6.31
N LYS A 165 7.88 19.73 -6.27
CA LYS A 165 7.25 20.35 -7.44
C LYS A 165 8.21 20.38 -8.63
N GLU A 166 9.43 20.88 -8.44
CA GLU A 166 10.45 20.96 -9.50
C GLU A 166 10.76 19.58 -10.09
N PHE A 167 10.94 18.56 -9.25
CA PHE A 167 11.14 17.18 -9.69
C PHE A 167 9.96 16.64 -10.54
N LEU A 168 8.72 16.94 -10.15
CA LEU A 168 7.54 16.52 -10.91
C LEU A 168 7.43 17.28 -12.25
N GLU A 169 7.79 18.55 -12.28
CA GLU A 169 7.85 19.35 -13.51
C GLU A 169 8.91 18.82 -14.47
N GLU A 170 10.09 18.46 -13.98
CA GLU A 170 11.16 17.84 -14.78
C GLU A 170 10.72 16.52 -15.40
N LYS A 171 10.04 15.66 -14.60
CA LYS A 171 9.44 14.42 -15.10
C LYS A 171 8.37 14.69 -16.17
N LYS A 172 7.52 15.70 -15.99
CA LYS A 172 6.50 16.10 -16.97
C LYS A 172 7.13 16.58 -18.28
N GLN A 173 8.30 17.21 -18.22
CA GLN A 173 9.06 17.68 -19.38
C GLN A 173 9.88 16.57 -20.07
N GLY A 174 9.89 15.34 -19.56
CA GLY A 174 10.64 14.23 -20.15
C GLY A 174 12.16 14.31 -19.96
N LYS A 175 12.64 15.16 -19.04
CA LYS A 175 14.04 15.15 -18.62
C LYS A 175 14.19 14.03 -17.58
N GLN A 176 14.58 12.84 -18.02
CA GLN A 176 14.98 11.77 -17.10
C GLN A 176 16.34 12.10 -16.49
N THR A 177 16.36 12.35 -15.17
CA THR A 177 17.53 12.25 -14.30
C THR A 177 17.66 10.85 -13.74
#